data_AF-A0A800DGF5-F1
#
_entry.id   AF-A0A800DGF5-F1
#
_cell.length_a   1.000
_cell.length_b   1.000
_cell.length_c   1.000
_cell.angle_alpha   90.00
_cell.angle_beta   90.00
_cell.angle_gamma   90.00
#
_symmetry.space_group_name_H-M   'P 1'
#
loop_
_entity.id
_entity.type
_entity.pdbx_description
1 polymer ?
#
loop_
_entity_poly.entity_id
_entity_poly.type
_entity_poly.pdbx_seq_one_letter_code
_entity_poly.pdbx_strand_id
1 'polypeptide(L)'
;MENLDLLEELRRKFGSKYLVTVLAAKRAKQLQMGDHPPLIPNTEGKDPLTIALEELAAGRLLVEDEGVTPVGPEAPIPGPAEEAERRKEGKEGDASKAG
;
A
#
# COMPACT_ATOMS: atom_id res chain seq x y z
N MET A 1 6.68 13.85 -12.71
CA MET A 1 6.18 12.48 -12.90
C MET A 1 4.72 12.63 -13.26
N GLU A 2 4.32 12.23 -14.46
CA GLU A 2 2.92 12.37 -14.85
C GLU A 2 2.08 11.34 -14.08
N ASN A 3 0.82 11.67 -13.78
CA ASN A 3 -0.07 10.82 -12.97
C ASN A 3 -0.31 9.42 -13.61
N LEU A 4 -0.08 9.30 -14.92
CA LEU A 4 -0.13 8.04 -15.68
C LEU A 4 1.04 7.08 -15.32
N ASP A 5 2.25 7.61 -15.12
CA ASP A 5 3.44 6.81 -14.79
C ASP A 5 3.29 6.15 -13.42
N LEU A 6 2.75 6.92 -12.45
CA LEU A 6 2.54 6.47 -11.08
C LEU A 6 1.55 5.28 -11.01
N LEU A 7 0.46 5.36 -11.75
CA LEU A 7 -0.55 4.30 -11.79
C LEU A 7 0.02 3.02 -12.42
N GLU A 8 0.87 3.14 -13.43
CA GLU A 8 1.50 2.00 -14.08
C GLU A 8 2.56 1.33 -13.19
N GLU A 9 3.34 2.11 -12.43
CA GLU A 9 4.24 1.60 -11.41
C GLU A 9 3.49 0.83 -10.32
N LEU A 10 2.43 1.43 -9.76
CA LEU A 10 1.57 0.79 -8.77
C LEU A 10 0.94 -0.49 -9.31
N ARG A 11 0.47 -0.48 -10.57
CA ARG A 11 -0.06 -1.70 -11.21
C ARG A 11 0.98 -2.82 -11.25
N ARG A 12 2.24 -2.51 -11.55
CA ARG A 12 3.33 -3.50 -11.56
C ARG A 12 3.62 -4.03 -10.15
N LYS A 13 3.59 -3.16 -9.13
CA LYS A 13 3.87 -3.51 -7.73
C LYS A 13 2.77 -4.36 -7.08
N PHE A 14 1.50 -4.05 -7.38
CA PHE A 14 0.33 -4.70 -6.77
C PHE A 14 -0.30 -5.79 -7.67
N GLY A 15 0.16 -5.93 -8.91
CA GLY A 15 -0.31 -6.93 -9.86
C GLY A 15 -1.74 -6.72 -10.41
N SER A 16 -2.50 -5.75 -9.88
CA SER A 16 -3.89 -5.50 -10.28
C SER A 16 -4.23 -4.01 -10.28
N LYS A 17 -4.67 -3.51 -11.45
CA LYS A 17 -5.19 -2.14 -11.60
C LYS A 17 -6.41 -1.91 -10.70
N TYR A 18 -7.29 -2.91 -10.61
CA TYR A 18 -8.50 -2.82 -9.78
C TYR A 18 -8.15 -2.67 -8.30
N LEU A 19 -7.15 -3.42 -7.82
CA LEU A 19 -6.69 -3.32 -6.45
C LEU A 19 -6.18 -1.91 -6.15
N VAL A 20 -5.30 -1.37 -6.99
CA VAL A 20 -4.78 0.01 -6.83
C VAL A 20 -5.90 1.04 -6.75
N THR A 21 -6.89 0.96 -7.66
CA THR A 21 -8.04 1.88 -7.65
C THR A 21 -8.85 1.77 -6.36
N VAL A 22 -9.13 0.55 -5.89
CA VAL A 22 -9.90 0.32 -4.66
C VAL A 22 -9.15 0.84 -3.43
N LEU A 23 -7.85 0.59 -3.33
CA LEU A 23 -7.02 1.05 -2.21
C LEU A 23 -6.96 2.58 -2.18
N ALA A 24 -6.71 3.20 -3.33
CA ALA A 24 -6.68 4.66 -3.45
C ALA A 24 -8.04 5.28 -3.10
N ALA A 25 -9.16 4.69 -3.54
CA ALA A 25 -10.50 5.17 -3.22
C ALA A 25 -10.83 5.04 -1.73
N LYS A 26 -10.49 3.92 -1.09
CA LYS A 26 -10.66 3.73 0.36
C LYS A 26 -9.89 4.78 1.15
N ARG A 27 -8.63 5.02 0.78
CA ARG A 27 -7.78 6.00 1.45
C ARG A 27 -8.23 7.44 1.20
N ALA A 28 -8.63 7.77 -0.03
CA ALA A 28 -9.19 9.09 -0.37
C ALA A 28 -10.43 9.41 0.50
N LYS A 29 -11.28 8.41 0.77
CA LYS A 29 -12.43 8.59 1.65
C LYS A 29 -12.02 8.90 3.10
N GLN A 30 -11.01 8.23 3.65
CA GLN A 30 -10.48 8.52 4.99
C GLN A 30 -9.95 9.97 5.08
N LEU A 31 -9.24 10.43 4.04
CA LEU A 31 -8.76 11.80 3.95
C LEU A 31 -9.90 12.82 3.90
N GLN A 32 -10.98 12.52 3.15
CA GLN A 32 -12.16 13.38 3.07
C GLN A 32 -12.94 13.44 4.39
N MET A 33 -13.00 12.33 5.12
CA MET A 33 -13.68 12.27 6.43
C MET A 33 -12.87 12.93 7.54
N GLY A 34 -11.58 13.16 7.32
CA GLY A 34 -10.67 13.70 8.34
C GLY A 34 -10.30 12.68 9.42
N ASP A 35 -10.58 11.38 9.21
CA ASP A 35 -10.30 10.30 10.15
C ASP A 35 -8.78 10.19 10.42
N HIS A 36 -7.99 10.44 9.38
CA HIS A 36 -6.53 10.37 9.42
C HIS A 36 -5.92 11.45 8.52
N PRO A 37 -4.89 12.18 8.99
CA PRO A 37 -4.22 13.17 8.16
C PRO A 37 -3.42 12.54 7.02
N PRO A 38 -3.02 13.32 6.02
CA PRO A 38 -2.04 12.89 5.03
C PRO A 38 -0.71 12.49 5.67
N LEU A 39 -0.07 11.46 5.11
CA LEU A 39 1.20 10.88 5.56
C LEU A 39 2.40 11.33 4.73
N ILE A 40 2.17 12.18 3.74
CA ILE A 40 3.19 12.77 2.87
C ILE A 40 3.15 14.30 2.98
N PRO A 41 4.28 14.99 2.78
CA PRO A 41 4.31 16.45 2.77
C PRO A 41 3.71 17.03 1.47
N ASN A 42 3.49 18.35 1.45
CA ASN A 42 3.09 19.11 0.26
C ASN A 42 1.75 18.67 -0.35
N THR A 43 0.75 18.39 0.49
CA THR A 43 -0.59 17.95 0.07
C THR A 43 -1.57 19.11 -0.13
N GLU A 44 -1.17 20.34 0.18
CA GLU A 44 -2.01 21.52 0.00
C GLU A 44 -2.44 21.67 -1.47
N GLY A 45 -3.75 21.80 -1.71
CA GLY A 45 -4.32 21.93 -3.05
C GLY A 45 -4.37 20.64 -3.88
N LYS A 46 -3.89 19.51 -3.37
CA LYS A 46 -4.05 18.20 -4.04
C LYS A 46 -5.40 17.59 -3.72
N ASP A 47 -6.00 16.92 -4.70
CA ASP A 47 -7.20 16.14 -4.45
C ASP A 47 -6.88 14.90 -3.60
N PRO A 48 -7.82 14.42 -2.78
CA PRO A 48 -7.62 13.26 -1.91
C PRO A 48 -7.18 11.98 -2.62
N LEU A 49 -7.56 11.79 -3.89
CA LEU A 49 -7.20 10.61 -4.65
C LEU A 49 -5.72 10.65 -5.07
N THR A 50 -5.24 11.81 -5.51
CA THR A 50 -3.82 12.05 -5.79
C THR A 50 -2.97 11.83 -4.54
N ILE A 51 -3.39 12.34 -3.38
CA ILE A 51 -2.68 12.11 -2.11
C ILE A 51 -2.62 10.61 -1.79
N ALA A 52 -3.74 9.90 -1.92
CA ALA A 52 -3.81 8.46 -1.65
C ALA A 52 -2.89 7.63 -2.56
N LEU A 53 -2.79 7.98 -3.85
CA LEU A 53 -1.88 7.32 -4.78
C LEU A 53 -0.40 7.56 -4.42
N GLU A 54 -0.05 8.79 -4.06
CA GLU A 54 1.30 9.15 -3.63
C GLU A 54 1.68 8.45 -2.31
N GLU A 55 0.76 8.36 -1.34
CA GLU A 55 0.98 7.60 -0.10
C GLU A 55 1.15 6.09 -0.36
N LEU A 56 0.38 5.52 -1.28
CA LEU A 56 0.49 4.13 -1.67
C LEU A 56 1.83 3.84 -2.33
N ALA A 57 2.29 4.73 -3.21
CA ALA A 57 3.59 4.62 -3.86
C ALA A 57 4.75 4.76 -2.87
N ALA A 58 4.62 5.70 -1.93
CA ALA A 58 5.57 5.92 -0.85
C ALA A 58 5.57 4.79 0.21
N GLY A 59 4.68 3.80 0.10
CA GLY A 59 4.60 2.70 1.04
C GLY A 59 4.21 3.17 2.45
N ARG A 60 3.27 4.11 2.54
CA ARG A 60 2.74 4.64 3.82
C ARG A 60 1.42 3.99 4.25
N LEU A 61 0.95 3.03 3.46
CA LEU A 61 -0.33 2.36 3.64
C LEU A 61 -0.08 0.87 3.81
N LEU A 62 -0.59 0.31 4.90
CA LEU A 62 -0.69 -1.13 5.07
C LEU A 62 -1.98 -1.61 4.39
N VAL A 63 -1.83 -2.61 3.53
CA VAL A 63 -2.95 -3.20 2.78
C VAL A 63 -3.36 -4.50 3.47
N GLU A 64 -4.59 -4.53 3.96
CA GLU A 64 -5.18 -5.67 4.65
C GLU A 64 -6.34 -6.22 3.83
N ASP A 65 -6.76 -7.47 4.09
CA ASP A 65 -7.84 -8.13 3.34
C ASP A 65 -9.15 -7.30 3.38
N GLU A 66 -9.42 -6.60 4.48
CA GLU A 66 -10.64 -5.80 4.67
C GLU A 66 -10.43 -4.29 4.44
N GLY A 67 -9.20 -3.78 4.35
CA GLY A 67 -8.96 -2.36 4.59
C GLY A 67 -7.63 -1.78 4.10
N VAL A 68 -7.49 -0.47 4.33
CA VAL A 68 -6.25 0.29 4.18
C VAL A 68 -5.98 1.00 5.49
N THR A 69 -4.83 0.70 6.10
CA THR A 69 -4.43 1.24 7.39
C THR A 69 -3.28 2.23 7.19
N PRO A 70 -3.45 3.51 7.56
CA PRO A 70 -2.37 4.49 7.59
C PRO A 70 -1.29 4.04 8.57
N VAL A 71 -0.05 3.84 8.11
CA VAL A 71 1.08 3.59 9.00
C VAL A 71 2.04 4.76 8.87
N GLY A 72 2.33 5.40 10.01
CA GLY A 72 2.94 6.73 10.07
C GLY A 72 4.29 6.89 9.35
N PRO A 73 4.88 8.09 9.42
CA PRO A 73 6.09 8.44 8.65
C PRO A 73 7.37 7.66 9.04
N GLU A 74 7.35 6.85 10.10
CA GLU A 74 8.56 6.42 10.82
C GLU A 74 9.18 5.08 10.40
N ALA A 75 8.57 4.29 9.50
CA ALA A 75 9.24 3.11 8.94
C ALA A 75 8.95 2.96 7.45
N PRO A 76 9.97 2.71 6.60
CA PRO A 76 9.71 2.25 5.25
C PRO A 76 9.05 0.88 5.35
N ILE A 77 7.77 0.77 5.00
CA ILE A 77 7.13 -0.54 4.89
C ILE A 77 7.81 -1.25 3.72
N PRO A 78 8.29 -2.50 3.92
CA PRO A 78 8.71 -3.34 2.80
C PRO A 78 7.56 -3.38 1.79
N GLY A 79 7.81 -2.95 0.55
CA GLY A 79 6.75 -2.89 -0.45
C GLY A 79 6.11 -4.27 -0.68
N PRO A 80 4.91 -4.36 -1.29
CA PRO A 80 4.25 -5.63 -1.62
C PRO A 80 5.15 -6.70 -2.26
N ALA A 81 6.17 -6.27 -3.03
CA ALA A 81 7.17 -7.16 -3.61
C ALA A 81 8.02 -7.91 -2.54
N GLU A 82 8.35 -7.24 -1.45
CA GLU A 82 9.21 -7.76 -0.38
C GLU A 82 8.40 -8.61 0.62
N GLU A 83 7.13 -8.29 0.85
CA GLU A 83 6.24 -9.14 1.67
C GLU A 83 5.79 -10.42 0.94
N ALA A 84 5.64 -10.37 -0.38
CA ALA A 84 5.40 -11.55 -1.20
C ALA A 84 6.59 -12.54 -1.16
N GLU A 85 7.82 -12.06 -1.01
CA GLU A 85 9.00 -12.92 -0.85
C GLU A 85 9.11 -13.52 0.57
N ARG A 86 8.82 -12.75 1.63
CA ARG A 86 8.76 -13.31 3.01
C ARG A 86 7.76 -14.46 3.16
N ARG A 87 6.63 -14.42 2.45
CA ARG A 87 5.64 -15.52 2.46
C ARG A 87 6.13 -16.78 1.73
N LYS A 88 7.19 -16.70 0.91
CA LYS A 88 7.76 -17.87 0.21
C LYS A 88 8.84 -18.60 1.01
N GLU A 89 9.41 -17.99 2.05
CA GLU A 89 10.45 -18.61 2.88
C GLU A 89 9.91 -19.42 4.08
N GLY A 90 8.60 -19.45 4.31
CA GLY A 90 7.98 -20.14 5.45
C GLY A 90 7.58 -21.61 5.26
N LYS A 91 8.02 -22.29 4.20
CA LYS A 91 7.60 -23.68 3.93
C LYS A 91 8.76 -24.63 3.65
N GLU A 92 9.67 -24.77 4.61
CA GLU A 92 10.52 -25.97 4.68
C GLU A 92 10.94 -26.28 6.13
N GLY A 93 10.70 -27.53 6.56
CA GLY A 93 10.99 -28.08 7.90
C GLY A 93 9.77 -28.03 8.83
N ASP A 94 9.13 -29.12 9.23
CA ASP A 94 9.74 -30.33 9.77
C ASP A 94 9.02 -31.57 9.25
N ALA A 95 9.81 -32.42 8.59
CA ALA A 95 9.45 -33.76 8.23
C ALA A 95 9.54 -34.64 9.48
N SER A 96 8.50 -35.43 9.71
CA SER A 96 8.54 -36.78 10.28
C SER A 96 9.60 -37.06 11.36
N LYS A 97 9.14 -37.36 12.57
CA LYS A 97 9.69 -38.52 13.26
C LYS A 97 8.62 -39.38 13.90
N ALA A 98 8.48 -40.54 13.27
CA ALA A 98 7.93 -41.76 13.83
C ALA A 98 8.67 -42.14 15.13
N GLY A 99 7.96 -42.76 16.06
CA GLY A 99 8.50 -43.33 17.30
C GLY A 99 7.37 -43.72 18.24
#